data_AF-A0A1H7X0B3-F1
#
_entry.id   AF-A0A1H7X0B3-F1
#
_cell.length_a   1.000
_cell.length_b   1.000
_cell.length_c   1.000
_cell.angle_alpha   90.00
_cell.angle_beta   90.00
_cell.angle_gamma   90.00
#
_symmetry.space_group_name_H-M   'P 1'
#
loop_
_entity.id
_entity.type
_entity.pdbx_description
1 polymer ?
#
loop_
_entity_poly.entity_id
_entity_poly.type
_entity_poly.pdbx_seq_one_letter_code
_entity_poly.pdbx_strand_id
1 'polypeptide(L)'
;MNRLQAWARGTAYFFGRHPLLRRAWPPVALVVAAVSMYRWGLHRQYTVPGVVVATSALPLIAVAASWPVWRASAETRALSGPVRWRRLQRRICWRIGFLLLIAAAVAVVVIGYAYQSAWESGAAMPSALQTRAEVVAACLAVAAPLPVALDPLLWLAWTVRVPAVRRVVRADWVATQLQEDGRFRGYRDQDVPQPGYEPDLGWSGRPLPVLHNEPPYQRGEPVTVRVAPFRPDPWHPKPSRLEAARLEHVSVSWDGTAFVFTGRRERLLRVPAENVAEVVHVHESNRSMAWNRLMLLDSRGRRVATMHSAYGFEPAELCALVTAAGLPFAQYHLGETTTVLTLKGRLFPLARGHVRISGA
;
A
#
# COMPACT_ATOMS: atom_id res chain seq x y z
N MET A 1 8.91 -36.02 17.01
CA MET A 1 8.47 -34.77 16.34
C MET A 1 7.26 -35.08 15.47
N ASN A 2 6.11 -34.45 15.71
CA ASN A 2 4.85 -34.85 15.06
C ASN A 2 4.90 -34.61 13.54
N ARG A 3 4.42 -35.58 12.73
CA ARG A 3 4.39 -35.49 11.24
C ARG A 3 3.69 -34.21 10.75
N LEU A 4 2.68 -33.74 11.48
CA LEU A 4 2.00 -32.46 11.25
C LEU A 4 2.91 -31.23 11.42
N GLN A 5 3.81 -31.24 12.41
CA GLN A 5 4.76 -30.14 12.64
C GLN A 5 5.86 -30.10 11.58
N ALA A 6 6.34 -31.26 11.12
CA ALA A 6 7.31 -31.36 10.04
C ALA A 6 6.72 -30.88 8.70
N TRP A 7 5.49 -31.28 8.39
CA TRP A 7 4.76 -30.82 7.20
C TRP A 7 4.44 -29.32 7.24
N ALA A 8 4.04 -28.78 8.39
CA ALA A 8 3.79 -27.35 8.59
C ALA A 8 5.06 -26.49 8.45
N ARG A 9 6.24 -27.03 8.83
CA ARG A 9 7.54 -26.37 8.64
C ARG A 9 8.01 -26.45 7.18
N GLY A 10 7.84 -27.58 6.51
CA GLY A 10 8.17 -27.74 5.09
C GLY A 10 7.36 -26.81 4.19
N THR A 11 6.05 -26.72 4.43
CA THR A 11 5.17 -25.75 3.73
C THR A 11 5.51 -24.30 4.08
N ALA A 12 5.87 -23.99 5.34
CA ALA A 12 6.35 -22.66 5.72
C ALA A 12 7.57 -22.23 4.91
N TYR A 13 8.54 -23.13 4.80
CA TYR A 13 9.80 -22.90 4.13
C TYR A 13 9.61 -22.71 2.63
N PHE A 14 8.80 -23.57 2.01
CA PHE A 14 8.49 -23.52 0.58
C PHE A 14 7.74 -22.24 0.17
N PHE A 15 6.70 -21.85 0.93
CA PHE A 15 5.93 -20.64 0.64
C PHE A 15 6.64 -19.33 1.04
N GLY A 16 7.60 -19.39 1.97
CA GLY A 16 8.49 -18.27 2.29
C GLY A 16 9.51 -17.99 1.18
N ARG A 17 10.02 -19.05 0.54
CA ARG A 17 11.03 -18.95 -0.53
C ARG A 17 10.42 -18.61 -1.90
N HIS A 18 9.14 -18.93 -2.12
CA HIS A 18 8.42 -18.66 -3.36
C HIS A 18 7.10 -17.88 -3.13
N PRO A 19 7.17 -16.58 -2.81
CA PRO A 19 5.97 -15.77 -2.55
C PRO A 19 5.05 -15.64 -3.79
N LEU A 20 5.60 -15.86 -5.00
CA LEU A 20 4.87 -15.85 -6.26
C LEU A 20 4.01 -17.11 -6.48
N LEU A 21 4.40 -18.26 -5.93
CA LEU A 21 3.58 -19.49 -5.98
C LEU A 21 2.28 -19.34 -5.17
N ARG A 22 2.32 -18.53 -4.10
CA ARG A 22 1.13 -18.14 -3.32
C ARG A 22 0.14 -17.26 -4.12
N ARG A 23 0.59 -16.62 -5.20
CA ARG A 23 -0.26 -15.89 -6.15
C ARG A 23 -0.81 -16.79 -7.28
N ALA A 24 -0.18 -17.93 -7.56
CA ALA A 24 -0.44 -18.73 -8.75
C ALA A 24 -1.70 -19.61 -8.68
N TRP A 25 -2.19 -19.93 -7.47
CA TRP A 25 -3.45 -20.64 -7.31
C TRP A 25 -4.42 -19.79 -6.51
N PRO A 26 -5.31 -19.02 -7.17
CA PRO A 26 -6.31 -18.26 -6.45
C PRO A 26 -7.11 -19.23 -5.58
N PRO A 27 -7.44 -18.89 -4.32
CA PRO A 27 -8.26 -19.72 -3.44
C PRO A 27 -9.54 -20.23 -4.11
N VAL A 28 -10.06 -19.43 -5.05
CA VAL A 28 -11.16 -19.76 -5.95
C VAL A 28 -10.90 -21.02 -6.77
N ALA A 29 -9.73 -21.18 -7.39
CA ALA A 29 -9.40 -22.37 -8.20
C ALA A 29 -9.30 -23.65 -7.35
N LEU A 30 -8.76 -23.55 -6.14
CA LEU A 30 -8.70 -24.67 -5.19
C LEU A 30 -10.09 -25.08 -4.70
N VAL A 31 -10.96 -24.10 -4.42
CA VAL A 31 -12.35 -24.35 -4.06
C VAL A 31 -13.12 -24.96 -5.23
N VAL A 32 -12.96 -24.46 -6.45
CA VAL A 32 -13.61 -25.00 -7.66
C VAL A 32 -13.16 -26.44 -7.90
N ALA A 33 -11.87 -26.74 -7.77
CA ALA A 33 -11.34 -28.10 -7.87
C ALA A 33 -11.92 -29.02 -6.79
N ALA A 34 -11.98 -28.57 -5.53
CA ALA A 34 -12.55 -29.34 -4.43
C ALA A 34 -14.06 -29.60 -4.60
N VAL A 35 -14.83 -28.58 -5.04
CA VAL A 35 -16.27 -28.72 -5.35
C VAL A 35 -16.50 -29.66 -6.54
N SER A 36 -15.63 -29.61 -7.55
CA SER A 36 -15.70 -30.50 -8.72
C SER A 36 -15.38 -31.95 -8.35
N MET A 37 -14.35 -32.18 -7.54
CA MET A 37 -14.02 -33.50 -6.99
C MET A 37 -15.12 -34.02 -6.05
N TYR A 38 -15.76 -33.13 -5.27
CA TYR A 38 -16.91 -33.44 -4.43
C TYR A 38 -18.13 -33.90 -5.24
N ARG A 39 -18.54 -33.13 -6.28
CA ARG A 39 -19.64 -33.54 -7.16
C ARG A 39 -19.36 -34.85 -7.89
N TRP A 40 -18.10 -35.07 -8.28
CA TRP A 40 -17.69 -36.31 -8.93
C TRP A 40 -17.80 -37.53 -7.99
N GLY A 41 -17.44 -37.37 -6.71
CA GLY A 41 -17.56 -38.43 -5.70
C GLY A 41 -19.01 -38.82 -5.40
N LEU A 42 -19.92 -37.84 -5.31
CA LEU A 42 -21.35 -38.06 -5.03
C LEU A 42 -22.09 -38.85 -6.13
N HIS A 43 -21.68 -38.76 -7.38
CA HIS A 43 -22.35 -39.44 -8.50
C HIS A 43 -21.98 -40.92 -8.65
N ARG A 44 -21.05 -41.47 -7.86
CA ARG A 44 -20.72 -42.90 -7.92
C ARG A 44 -21.66 -43.72 -7.04
N GLN A 45 -22.69 -44.30 -7.65
CA GLN A 45 -23.72 -45.12 -7.01
C GLN A 45 -23.25 -46.53 -6.59
N TYR A 46 -22.01 -46.94 -6.87
CA TYR A 46 -21.56 -48.35 -6.78
C TYR A 46 -20.53 -48.65 -5.67
N THR A 47 -20.37 -47.77 -4.68
CA THR A 47 -19.37 -47.92 -3.62
C THR A 47 -19.98 -47.80 -2.23
N VAL A 48 -19.44 -48.57 -1.27
CA VAL A 48 -19.90 -48.61 0.13
C VAL A 48 -20.12 -47.18 0.68
N PRO A 49 -21.31 -46.87 1.23
CA PRO A 49 -21.72 -45.53 1.67
C PRO A 49 -20.65 -44.75 2.44
N GLY A 50 -20.04 -45.38 3.45
CA GLY A 50 -19.04 -44.74 4.31
C GLY A 50 -17.75 -44.32 3.60
N VAL A 51 -17.35 -45.03 2.53
CA VAL A 51 -16.11 -44.74 1.79
C VAL A 51 -16.29 -43.52 0.87
N VAL A 52 -17.47 -43.39 0.23
CA VAL A 52 -17.79 -42.25 -0.66
C VAL A 52 -17.83 -40.94 0.13
N VAL A 53 -18.33 -40.99 1.35
CA VAL A 53 -18.52 -39.83 2.23
C VAL A 53 -17.18 -39.35 2.79
N ALA A 54 -16.34 -40.29 3.26
CA ALA A 54 -15.00 -39.97 3.73
C ALA A 54 -14.13 -39.42 2.58
N THR A 55 -14.22 -40.00 1.39
CA THR A 55 -13.43 -39.56 0.22
C THR A 55 -13.88 -38.22 -0.37
N SER A 56 -15.16 -37.87 -0.26
CA SER A 56 -15.71 -36.60 -0.77
C SER A 56 -15.53 -35.41 0.19
N ALA A 57 -15.38 -35.64 1.51
CA ALA A 57 -15.04 -34.60 2.49
C ALA A 57 -13.53 -34.26 2.52
N LEU A 58 -12.66 -35.21 2.16
CA LEU A 58 -11.19 -35.04 2.19
C LEU A 58 -10.67 -33.84 1.37
N PRO A 59 -11.15 -33.57 0.13
CA PRO A 59 -10.74 -32.39 -0.63
C PRO A 59 -11.07 -31.06 0.07
N LEU A 60 -12.25 -30.98 0.70
CA LEU A 60 -12.66 -29.78 1.44
C LEU A 60 -11.78 -29.56 2.68
N ILE A 61 -11.48 -30.64 3.40
CA ILE A 61 -10.58 -30.61 4.57
C ILE A 61 -9.15 -30.27 4.15
N ALA A 62 -8.66 -30.81 3.03
CA ALA A 62 -7.33 -30.51 2.50
C ALA A 62 -7.21 -29.03 2.08
N VAL A 63 -8.22 -28.48 1.41
CA VAL A 63 -8.26 -27.04 1.07
C VAL A 63 -8.33 -26.19 2.33
N ALA A 64 -9.17 -26.55 3.30
CA ALA A 64 -9.27 -25.85 4.59
C ALA A 64 -7.94 -25.89 5.37
N ALA A 65 -7.24 -27.03 5.38
CA ALA A 65 -5.94 -27.19 6.03
C ALA A 65 -4.82 -26.41 5.31
N SER A 66 -4.93 -26.20 4.00
CA SER A 66 -3.98 -25.39 3.22
C SER A 66 -4.13 -23.88 3.47
N TRP A 67 -5.20 -23.46 4.16
CA TRP A 67 -5.52 -22.06 4.35
C TRP A 67 -4.71 -21.41 5.50
N PRO A 68 -4.12 -20.22 5.30
CA PRO A 68 -3.21 -19.55 6.23
C PRO A 68 -3.92 -18.91 7.44
N VAL A 69 -4.87 -19.62 8.04
CA VAL A 69 -5.75 -19.15 9.12
C VAL A 69 -5.05 -19.16 10.48
N TRP A 70 -4.02 -19.99 10.62
CA TRP A 70 -3.43 -20.40 11.91
C TRP A 70 -2.18 -19.63 12.34
N ARG A 71 -1.64 -18.72 11.51
CA ARG A 71 -0.43 -17.96 11.87
C ARG A 71 -0.75 -16.52 12.25
N ALA A 72 -0.83 -16.26 13.55
CA ALA A 72 -0.44 -14.97 14.08
C ALA A 72 1.07 -14.98 14.29
N SER A 73 1.86 -14.57 13.28
CA SER A 73 3.28 -14.34 13.53
C SER A 73 3.40 -13.20 14.55
N ALA A 74 4.34 -13.33 15.50
CA ALA A 74 4.66 -12.29 16.48
C ALA A 74 4.92 -10.93 15.81
N GLU A 75 5.40 -10.95 14.57
CA GLU A 75 5.54 -9.80 13.66
C GLU A 75 4.26 -8.97 13.54
N THR A 76 3.06 -9.57 13.66
CA THR A 76 1.80 -8.81 13.55
C THR A 76 1.59 -7.84 14.72
N ARG A 77 2.21 -8.09 15.87
CA ARG A 77 2.17 -7.19 17.02
C ARG A 77 3.12 -6.00 16.84
N ALA A 78 4.17 -6.16 16.03
CA ALA A 78 5.12 -5.10 15.70
C ALA A 78 4.67 -4.20 14.54
N LEU A 79 3.59 -4.56 13.84
CA LEU A 79 3.05 -3.76 12.74
C LEU A 79 2.19 -2.61 13.27
N SER A 80 2.32 -1.44 12.64
CA SER A 80 1.54 -0.27 12.99
C SER A 80 0.04 -0.48 12.70
N GLY A 81 -0.81 0.32 13.37
CA GLY A 81 -2.27 0.17 13.46
C GLY A 81 -2.98 -0.29 12.18
N PRO A 82 -2.98 0.47 11.07
CA PRO A 82 -3.80 0.19 9.89
C PRO A 82 -3.37 -1.08 9.13
N VAL A 83 -2.09 -1.40 9.07
CA VAL A 83 -1.64 -2.66 8.44
C VAL A 83 -1.92 -3.84 9.35
N ARG A 84 -1.85 -3.65 10.68
CA ARG A 84 -2.38 -4.63 11.62
C ARG A 84 -3.89 -4.84 11.40
N TRP A 85 -4.68 -3.78 11.23
CA TRP A 85 -6.13 -3.87 10.92
C TRP A 85 -6.40 -4.56 9.58
N ARG A 86 -5.67 -4.21 8.51
CA ARG A 86 -5.79 -4.88 7.21
C ARG A 86 -5.48 -6.37 7.29
N ARG A 87 -4.41 -6.73 8.00
CA ARG A 87 -4.04 -8.14 8.23
C ARG A 87 -5.09 -8.85 9.09
N LEU A 88 -5.66 -8.18 10.08
CA LEU A 88 -6.73 -8.72 10.93
C LEU A 88 -8.00 -8.95 10.12
N GLN A 89 -8.48 -7.96 9.36
CA GLN A 89 -9.65 -8.08 8.48
C GLN A 89 -9.47 -9.21 7.49
N ARG A 90 -8.30 -9.25 6.83
CA ARG A 90 -7.95 -10.34 5.92
C ARG A 90 -8.08 -11.66 6.64
N ARG A 91 -7.43 -11.85 7.80
CA ARG A 91 -7.52 -13.08 8.61
C ARG A 91 -8.95 -13.44 9.02
N ILE A 92 -9.79 -12.47 9.37
CA ILE A 92 -11.21 -12.70 9.67
C ILE A 92 -11.90 -13.27 8.42
N CYS A 93 -11.67 -12.68 7.25
CA CYS A 93 -12.21 -13.20 5.99
C CYS A 93 -11.72 -14.62 5.68
N TRP A 94 -10.43 -14.93 5.89
CA TRP A 94 -9.89 -16.29 5.75
C TRP A 94 -10.50 -17.26 6.77
N ARG A 95 -10.76 -16.82 8.01
CA ARG A 95 -11.42 -17.64 9.05
C ARG A 95 -12.85 -17.96 8.69
N ILE A 96 -13.62 -16.97 8.23
CA ILE A 96 -15.00 -17.16 7.79
C ILE A 96 -15.04 -18.14 6.63
N GLY A 97 -14.19 -17.95 5.61
CA GLY A 97 -14.08 -18.90 4.52
C GLY A 97 -13.77 -20.31 5.01
N PHE A 98 -12.81 -20.47 5.92
CA PHE A 98 -12.43 -21.77 6.49
C PHE A 98 -13.60 -22.43 7.22
N LEU A 99 -14.32 -21.68 8.04
CA LEU A 99 -15.49 -22.19 8.74
C LEU A 99 -16.58 -22.64 7.77
N LEU A 100 -16.79 -21.93 6.66
CA LEU A 100 -17.73 -22.34 5.61
C LEU A 100 -17.31 -23.66 4.93
N LEU A 101 -16.01 -23.89 4.68
CA LEU A 101 -15.53 -25.17 4.15
C LEU A 101 -15.67 -26.32 5.15
N ILE A 102 -15.38 -26.08 6.42
CA ILE A 102 -15.57 -27.11 7.47
C ILE A 102 -17.05 -27.41 7.64
N ALA A 103 -17.92 -26.40 7.66
CA ALA A 103 -19.37 -26.59 7.72
C ALA A 103 -19.89 -27.38 6.51
N ALA A 104 -19.38 -27.09 5.31
CA ALA A 104 -19.67 -27.89 4.12
C ALA A 104 -19.22 -29.34 4.29
N ALA A 105 -18.00 -29.59 4.76
CA ALA A 105 -17.48 -30.94 4.99
C ALA A 105 -18.30 -31.72 6.04
N VAL A 106 -18.71 -31.06 7.14
CA VAL A 106 -19.57 -31.66 8.16
C VAL A 106 -20.94 -32.00 7.59
N ALA A 107 -21.55 -31.10 6.80
CA ALA A 107 -22.82 -31.38 6.13
C ALA A 107 -22.73 -32.64 5.25
N VAL A 108 -21.63 -32.81 4.51
CA VAL A 108 -21.37 -34.01 3.70
C VAL A 108 -21.28 -35.27 4.55
N VAL A 109 -20.56 -35.22 5.67
CA VAL A 109 -20.44 -36.37 6.58
C VAL A 109 -21.80 -36.74 7.20
N VAL A 110 -22.59 -35.74 7.60
CA VAL A 110 -23.94 -35.96 8.16
C VAL A 110 -24.88 -36.57 7.13
N ILE A 111 -24.87 -36.08 5.88
CA ILE A 111 -25.64 -36.68 4.77
C ILE A 111 -25.23 -38.13 4.56
N GLY A 112 -23.93 -38.38 4.55
CA GLY A 112 -23.36 -39.70 4.38
C GLY A 112 -23.75 -40.70 5.47
N TYR A 113 -23.72 -40.25 6.73
CA TYR A 113 -24.15 -41.06 7.87
C TYR A 113 -25.66 -41.35 7.82
N ALA A 114 -26.49 -40.35 7.48
CA ALA A 114 -27.92 -40.54 7.30
C ALA A 114 -28.24 -41.53 6.17
N TYR A 115 -27.49 -41.46 5.06
CA TYR A 115 -27.61 -42.41 3.95
C TYR A 115 -27.20 -43.82 4.34
N GLN A 116 -26.09 -43.98 5.08
CA GLN A 116 -25.66 -45.28 5.61
C GLN A 116 -26.69 -45.87 6.57
N SER A 117 -27.24 -45.08 7.50
CA SER A 117 -28.26 -45.54 8.45
C SER A 117 -29.57 -45.94 7.75
N ALA A 118 -29.99 -45.21 6.72
CA ALA A 118 -31.15 -45.58 5.89
C ALA A 118 -30.91 -46.89 5.12
N TRP A 119 -29.71 -47.07 4.58
CA TRP A 119 -29.29 -48.29 3.89
C TRP A 119 -29.30 -49.52 4.81
N GLU A 120 -28.70 -49.42 6.00
CA GLU A 120 -28.62 -50.51 6.98
C GLU A 120 -30.00 -50.90 7.55
N SER A 121 -30.93 -49.95 7.64
CA SER A 121 -32.30 -50.17 8.12
C SER A 121 -33.29 -50.62 7.03
N GLY A 122 -32.87 -50.65 5.76
CA GLY A 122 -33.76 -50.92 4.62
C GLY A 122 -34.81 -49.82 4.39
N ALA A 123 -34.72 -48.68 5.07
CA ALA A 123 -35.63 -47.56 4.93
C ALA A 123 -35.27 -46.70 3.71
N ALA A 124 -36.27 -46.33 2.91
CA ALA A 124 -36.06 -45.36 1.84
C ALA A 124 -35.72 -43.99 2.42
N MET A 125 -34.54 -43.47 2.10
CA MET A 125 -34.18 -42.11 2.51
C MET A 125 -35.12 -41.10 1.84
N PRO A 126 -35.67 -40.12 2.58
CA PRO A 126 -36.50 -39.09 1.97
C PRO A 126 -35.68 -38.25 0.99
N SER A 127 -35.96 -38.38 -0.31
CA SER A 127 -35.25 -37.69 -1.40
C SER A 127 -35.18 -36.16 -1.22
N ALA A 128 -36.19 -35.58 -0.57
CA ALA A 128 -36.26 -34.16 -0.25
C ALA A 128 -35.18 -33.71 0.77
N LEU A 129 -34.85 -34.53 1.77
CA LEU A 129 -33.83 -34.21 2.78
C LEU A 129 -32.42 -34.32 2.20
N GLN A 130 -32.18 -35.33 1.38
CA GLN A 130 -30.92 -35.50 0.65
C GLN A 130 -30.64 -34.30 -0.26
N THR A 131 -31.61 -33.95 -1.12
CA THR A 131 -31.47 -32.85 -2.07
C THR A 131 -31.19 -31.52 -1.35
N ARG A 132 -31.92 -31.23 -0.26
CA ARG A 132 -31.73 -29.99 0.52
C ARG A 132 -30.35 -29.89 1.15
N ALA A 133 -29.86 -30.98 1.74
CA ALA A 133 -28.57 -30.98 2.42
C ALA A 133 -27.39 -30.91 1.43
N GLU A 134 -27.50 -31.56 0.26
CA GLU A 134 -26.53 -31.44 -0.83
C GLU A 134 -26.46 -30.01 -1.38
N VAL A 135 -27.61 -29.36 -1.57
CA VAL A 135 -27.68 -27.93 -1.97
C VAL A 135 -27.01 -27.05 -0.92
N VAL A 136 -27.27 -27.28 0.38
CA VAL A 136 -26.63 -26.51 1.46
C VAL A 136 -25.11 -26.69 1.46
N ALA A 137 -24.61 -27.93 1.35
CA ALA A 137 -23.17 -28.20 1.31
C ALA A 137 -22.49 -27.53 0.09
N ALA A 138 -23.12 -27.60 -1.08
CA ALA A 138 -22.64 -26.94 -2.29
C ALA A 138 -22.65 -25.40 -2.14
N CYS A 139 -23.73 -24.82 -1.61
CA CYS A 139 -23.82 -23.38 -1.35
C CYS A 139 -22.73 -22.90 -0.38
N LEU A 140 -22.47 -23.64 0.70
CA LEU A 140 -21.42 -23.31 1.67
C LEU A 140 -20.02 -23.38 1.04
N ALA A 141 -19.74 -24.40 0.23
CA ALA A 141 -18.47 -24.55 -0.45
C ALA A 141 -18.24 -23.45 -1.51
N VAL A 142 -19.28 -23.06 -2.26
CA VAL A 142 -19.23 -21.96 -3.23
C VAL A 142 -19.13 -20.60 -2.54
N ALA A 143 -19.73 -20.43 -1.36
CA ALA A 143 -19.68 -19.20 -0.59
C ALA A 143 -18.33 -18.99 0.14
N ALA A 144 -17.60 -20.07 0.46
CA ALA A 144 -16.32 -20.01 1.16
C ALA A 144 -15.26 -19.03 0.57
N PRO A 145 -15.08 -18.88 -0.75
CA PRO A 145 -14.15 -17.90 -1.31
C PRO A 145 -14.68 -16.45 -1.29
N LEU A 146 -15.99 -16.22 -1.12
CA LEU A 146 -16.57 -14.87 -1.19
C LEU A 146 -15.96 -13.90 -0.17
N PRO A 147 -15.80 -14.22 1.13
CA PRO A 147 -15.15 -13.32 2.07
C PRO A 147 -13.74 -12.89 1.64
N VAL A 148 -12.96 -13.81 1.07
CA VAL A 148 -11.60 -13.53 0.60
C VAL A 148 -11.60 -12.71 -0.69
N ALA A 149 -12.57 -12.93 -1.57
CA ALA A 149 -12.76 -12.16 -2.80
C ALA A 149 -13.30 -10.74 -2.53
N LEU A 150 -14.09 -10.57 -1.47
CA LEU A 150 -14.63 -9.28 -1.03
C LEU A 150 -13.63 -8.46 -0.20
N ASP A 151 -12.61 -9.07 0.39
CA ASP A 151 -11.57 -8.38 1.19
C ASP A 151 -10.97 -7.13 0.49
N PRO A 152 -10.56 -7.17 -0.79
CA PRO A 152 -10.06 -5.99 -1.50
C PRO A 152 -11.12 -4.90 -1.64
N LEU A 153 -12.38 -5.26 -1.90
CA LEU A 153 -13.49 -4.32 -2.09
C LEU A 153 -13.91 -3.68 -0.76
N LEU A 154 -13.97 -4.46 0.31
CA LEU A 154 -14.22 -3.97 1.66
C LEU A 154 -13.10 -3.03 2.09
N TRP A 155 -11.84 -3.38 1.83
CA TRP A 155 -10.70 -2.51 2.10
C TRP A 155 -10.75 -1.21 1.29
N LEU A 156 -11.12 -1.28 0.01
CA LEU A 156 -11.33 -0.10 -0.84
C LEU A 156 -12.48 0.77 -0.32
N ALA A 157 -13.61 0.17 0.07
CA ALA A 157 -14.74 0.90 0.63
C ALA A 157 -14.35 1.67 1.90
N TRP A 158 -13.57 1.03 2.79
CA TRP A 158 -13.06 1.67 4.01
C TRP A 158 -12.09 2.80 3.71
N THR A 159 -11.14 2.59 2.80
CA THR A 159 -10.12 3.59 2.45
C THR A 159 -10.63 4.74 1.57
N VAL A 160 -11.72 4.55 0.82
CA VAL A 160 -12.35 5.60 0.02
C VAL A 160 -13.32 6.43 0.85
N ARG A 161 -14.14 5.78 1.71
CA ARG A 161 -15.23 6.48 2.43
C ARG A 161 -14.83 7.06 3.78
N VAL A 162 -13.75 6.59 4.40
CA VAL A 162 -13.32 7.07 5.72
C VAL A 162 -11.98 7.81 5.60
N PRO A 163 -11.99 9.16 5.55
CA PRO A 163 -10.77 9.96 5.38
C PRO A 163 -9.70 9.68 6.43
N ALA A 164 -10.09 9.40 7.68
CA ALA A 164 -9.17 9.06 8.76
C ALA A 164 -8.41 7.75 8.47
N VAL A 165 -9.11 6.69 8.04
CA VAL A 165 -8.49 5.40 7.66
C VAL A 165 -7.55 5.60 6.47
N ARG A 166 -7.95 6.41 5.48
CA ARG A 166 -7.11 6.72 4.31
C ARG A 166 -5.78 7.36 4.71
N ARG A 167 -5.79 8.31 5.64
CA ARG A 167 -4.58 9.00 6.14
C ARG A 167 -3.65 8.02 6.84
N VAL A 168 -4.20 7.23 7.75
CA VAL A 168 -3.43 6.27 8.55
C VAL A 168 -2.82 5.17 7.66
N VAL A 169 -3.58 4.65 6.69
CA VAL A 169 -3.07 3.70 5.68
C VAL A 169 -1.98 4.32 4.80
N ARG A 170 -2.13 5.58 4.42
CA ARG A 170 -1.09 6.32 3.70
C ARG A 170 0.17 6.44 4.54
N ALA A 171 0.02 6.71 5.83
CA ALA A 171 1.13 6.87 6.75
C ALA A 171 1.94 5.61 6.97
N ASP A 172 1.25 4.50 7.22
CA ASP A 172 1.92 3.23 7.39
C ASP A 172 2.59 2.74 6.09
N TRP A 173 1.96 2.98 4.93
CA TRP A 173 2.59 2.69 3.65
C TRP A 173 3.87 3.51 3.46
N VAL A 174 3.84 4.80 3.79
CA VAL A 174 5.03 5.66 3.70
C VAL A 174 6.11 5.21 4.66
N ALA A 175 5.76 4.91 5.92
CA ALA A 175 6.71 4.38 6.90
C ALA A 175 7.37 3.08 6.38
N THR A 176 6.58 2.17 5.82
CA THR A 176 7.10 0.92 5.24
C THR A 176 8.06 1.19 4.07
N GLN A 177 7.75 2.18 3.23
CA GLN A 177 8.59 2.53 2.09
C GLN A 177 9.87 3.26 2.48
N LEU A 178 9.81 4.13 3.50
CA LEU A 178 10.99 4.77 4.07
C LEU A 178 11.89 3.71 4.74
N GLN A 179 11.32 2.66 5.32
CA GLN A 179 12.05 1.55 5.92
C GLN A 179 12.56 0.51 4.90
N GLU A 180 12.51 0.75 3.59
CA GLU A 180 13.09 -0.17 2.60
C GLU A 180 14.61 -0.31 2.81
N ASP A 181 15.08 -1.54 2.94
CA ASP A 181 16.50 -1.84 3.20
C ASP A 181 17.40 -1.21 2.14
N GLY A 182 18.43 -0.48 2.60
CA GLY A 182 19.42 0.16 1.73
C GLY A 182 18.96 1.45 1.06
N ARG A 183 17.72 1.91 1.28
CA ARG A 183 17.19 3.18 0.73
C ARG A 183 18.01 4.41 1.10
N PHE A 184 18.55 4.41 2.32
CA PHE A 184 19.36 5.49 2.86
C PHE A 184 20.84 5.10 3.02
N ARG A 185 21.31 4.09 2.28
CA ARG A 185 22.71 3.70 2.34
C ARG A 185 23.59 4.88 1.90
N GLY A 186 24.47 5.34 2.79
CA GLY A 186 25.36 6.49 2.56
C GLY A 186 24.81 7.82 3.07
N TYR A 187 23.57 7.89 3.54
CA TYR A 187 23.04 9.06 4.24
C TYR A 187 23.44 9.03 5.72
N ARG A 188 23.57 10.20 6.35
CA ARG A 188 23.76 10.28 7.81
C ARG A 188 22.42 9.99 8.50
N ASP A 189 22.46 9.41 9.70
CA ASP A 189 21.24 9.06 10.45
C ASP A 189 20.30 10.25 10.68
N GLN A 190 20.85 11.45 10.85
CA GLN A 190 20.10 12.70 10.98
C GLN A 190 19.35 13.13 9.70
N ASP A 191 19.82 12.68 8.53
CA ASP A 191 19.21 12.98 7.23
C ASP A 191 18.16 11.92 6.85
N VAL A 192 18.05 10.84 7.62
CA VAL A 192 17.05 9.80 7.42
C VAL A 192 15.70 10.33 7.91
N PRO A 193 14.71 10.48 7.01
CA PRO A 193 13.41 11.02 7.37
C PRO A 193 12.68 10.09 8.34
N GLN A 194 12.33 10.63 9.50
CA GLN A 194 11.50 9.94 10.48
C GLN A 194 10.02 9.99 10.04
N PRO A 195 9.21 8.94 10.30
CA PRO A 195 7.77 9.02 10.09
C PRO A 195 7.16 10.08 11.03
N GLY A 196 6.37 11.00 10.47
CA GLY A 196 5.86 12.16 11.20
C GLY A 196 4.48 11.98 11.83
N TYR A 197 4.33 12.56 13.02
CA TYR A 197 3.05 12.76 13.70
C TYR A 197 2.72 14.26 13.69
N GLU A 198 1.61 14.63 13.04
CA GLU A 198 1.08 15.99 13.05
C GLU A 198 0.03 16.09 14.18
N PRO A 199 0.15 17.02 15.15
CA PRO A 199 -0.76 17.09 16.31
C PRO A 199 -2.24 17.15 15.94
N ASP A 200 -2.59 17.90 14.90
CA ASP A 200 -3.97 18.10 14.45
C ASP A 200 -4.47 17.02 13.49
N LEU A 201 -3.55 16.30 12.83
CA LEU A 201 -3.86 15.40 11.72
C LEU A 201 -3.50 13.93 12.01
N GLY A 202 -2.86 13.67 13.14
CA GLY A 202 -2.31 12.38 13.54
C GLY A 202 -1.11 11.98 12.68
N TRP A 203 -0.90 10.67 12.52
CA TRP A 203 0.06 10.13 11.56
C TRP A 203 -0.38 10.49 10.13
N SER A 204 0.15 11.59 9.59
CA SER A 204 -0.26 12.16 8.30
C SER A 204 0.30 11.37 7.12
N GLY A 205 1.35 10.61 7.38
CA GLY A 205 2.08 9.85 6.38
C GLY A 205 3.01 10.68 5.53
N ARG A 206 3.25 11.92 5.91
CA ARG A 206 4.43 12.63 5.47
C ARG A 206 5.56 12.28 6.43
N PRO A 207 6.81 12.20 5.94
CA PRO A 207 7.93 12.19 6.86
C PRO A 207 7.94 13.49 7.68
N LEU A 208 8.64 13.52 8.82
CA LEU A 208 8.89 14.78 9.51
C LEU A 208 9.69 15.69 8.57
N PRO A 209 9.19 16.90 8.27
CA PRO A 209 9.96 17.86 7.49
C PRO A 209 11.18 18.29 8.30
N VAL A 210 12.32 18.46 7.64
CA VAL A 210 13.39 19.28 8.20
C VAL A 210 12.96 20.73 8.00
N LEU A 211 12.45 21.34 9.07
CA LEU A 211 12.04 22.74 9.07
C LEU A 211 13.29 23.62 9.14
N HIS A 212 13.38 24.59 8.23
CA HIS A 212 14.49 25.54 8.20
C HIS A 212 14.07 26.95 8.66
N ASN A 213 12.78 27.15 8.96
CA ASN A 213 12.26 28.37 9.56
C ASN A 213 11.22 28.08 10.66
N GLU A 214 11.27 28.87 11.74
CA GLU A 214 10.38 28.75 12.89
C GLU A 214 9.30 29.84 12.89
N PRO A 215 8.09 29.55 13.39
CA PRO A 215 7.07 30.56 13.57
C PRO A 215 7.50 31.62 14.61
N PRO A 216 6.97 32.86 14.56
CA PRO A 216 5.88 33.31 13.69
C PRO A 216 6.35 33.68 12.28
N TYR A 217 5.61 33.23 11.27
CA TYR A 217 5.88 33.55 9.88
C TYR A 217 5.35 34.95 9.55
N GLN A 218 6.26 35.92 9.43
CA GLN A 218 5.92 37.30 9.09
C GLN A 218 6.27 37.61 7.64
N ARG A 219 5.37 38.28 6.93
CA ARG A 219 5.64 38.72 5.54
C ARG A 219 6.69 39.83 5.57
N GLY A 220 7.78 39.59 4.87
CA GLY A 220 8.88 40.52 4.69
C GLY A 220 8.88 41.16 3.31
N GLU A 221 9.98 41.86 3.01
CA GLU A 221 10.20 42.50 1.72
C GLU A 221 10.24 41.49 0.56
N PRO A 222 9.96 41.92 -0.69
CA PRO A 222 10.14 41.08 -1.87
C PRO A 222 11.58 40.55 -1.99
N VAL A 223 11.72 39.25 -2.24
CA VAL A 223 13.02 38.57 -2.36
C VAL A 223 13.07 37.81 -3.67
N THR A 224 14.19 37.91 -4.39
CA THR A 224 14.45 37.12 -5.59
C THR A 224 15.66 36.24 -5.39
N VAL A 225 15.48 34.94 -5.59
CA VAL A 225 16.56 33.95 -5.59
C VAL A 225 16.78 33.48 -7.02
N ARG A 226 18.03 33.49 -7.46
CA ARG A 226 18.44 32.96 -8.76
C ARG A 226 19.16 31.64 -8.53
N VAL A 227 19.08 30.74 -9.52
CA VAL A 227 19.89 29.54 -9.48
C VAL A 227 21.38 29.93 -9.37
N ALA A 228 22.01 29.51 -8.29
CA ALA A 228 23.45 29.60 -8.11
C ALA A 228 24.18 28.70 -9.13
N PRO A 229 25.38 29.08 -9.58
CA PRO A 229 26.22 28.17 -10.36
C PRO A 229 26.44 26.87 -9.58
N PHE A 230 26.14 25.74 -10.22
CA PHE A 230 26.14 24.42 -9.57
C PHE A 230 27.46 24.17 -8.81
N ARG A 231 27.37 24.03 -7.49
CA ARG A 231 28.47 23.51 -6.67
C ARG A 231 28.35 21.98 -6.65
N PRO A 232 29.40 21.23 -7.03
CA PRO A 232 29.41 19.79 -6.91
C PRO A 232 29.32 19.41 -5.42
N ASP A 233 28.13 19.05 -4.99
CA ASP A 233 27.90 18.40 -3.72
C ASP A 233 28.24 16.90 -3.87
N PRO A 234 29.01 16.28 -2.96
CA PRO A 234 29.23 14.82 -2.96
C PRO A 234 27.94 13.99 -3.04
N TRP A 235 26.79 14.54 -2.60
CA TRP A 235 25.49 13.88 -2.59
C TRP A 235 24.66 14.14 -3.85
N HIS A 236 25.14 14.99 -4.76
CA HIS A 236 24.42 15.34 -5.98
C HIS A 236 25.20 14.89 -7.21
N PRO A 237 24.67 13.95 -8.01
CA PRO A 237 25.30 13.62 -9.28
C PRO A 237 25.42 14.91 -10.09
N LYS A 238 26.63 15.16 -10.58
CA LYS A 238 26.94 16.35 -11.37
C LYS A 238 25.92 16.43 -12.52
N PRO A 239 25.17 17.54 -12.67
CA PRO A 239 24.22 17.67 -13.74
C PRO A 239 24.97 17.54 -15.06
N SER A 240 24.34 16.92 -16.04
CA SER A 240 24.89 16.87 -17.38
C SER A 240 25.14 18.31 -17.88
N ARG A 241 26.10 18.52 -18.79
CA ARG A 241 26.33 19.85 -19.41
C ARG A 241 25.04 20.46 -19.95
N LEU A 242 24.14 19.62 -20.46
CA LEU A 242 22.86 20.03 -21.02
C LEU A 242 21.85 20.46 -19.94
N GLU A 243 21.88 19.84 -18.77
CA GLU A 243 21.09 20.26 -17.60
C GLU A 243 21.64 21.55 -16.97
N ALA A 244 22.96 21.68 -16.86
CA ALA A 244 23.59 22.90 -16.35
C ALA A 244 23.22 24.13 -17.20
N ALA A 245 23.35 24.04 -18.53
CA ALA A 245 22.96 25.11 -19.45
C ALA A 245 21.46 25.43 -19.48
N ARG A 246 20.60 24.52 -18.97
CA ARG A 246 19.16 24.76 -18.81
C ARG A 246 18.84 25.52 -17.53
N LEU A 247 19.72 25.48 -16.53
CA LEU A 247 19.50 26.05 -15.20
C LEU A 247 19.97 27.49 -15.05
N GLU A 248 20.87 27.97 -15.90
CA GLU A 248 21.49 29.32 -15.84
C GLU A 248 20.50 30.51 -15.89
N HIS A 249 19.22 30.28 -16.24
CA HIS A 249 18.22 31.34 -16.37
C HIS A 249 16.92 31.06 -15.59
N VAL A 250 16.97 30.23 -14.54
CA VAL A 250 15.81 29.98 -13.69
C VAL A 250 15.91 30.82 -12.42
N SER A 251 14.85 31.54 -12.08
CA SER A 251 14.73 32.24 -10.79
C SER A 251 13.36 32.04 -10.17
N VAL A 252 13.32 32.13 -8.85
CA VAL A 252 12.09 32.19 -8.06
C VAL A 252 12.13 33.51 -7.30
N SER A 253 11.05 34.27 -7.37
CA SER A 253 10.89 35.48 -6.60
C SER A 253 9.57 35.48 -5.83
N TRP A 254 9.58 36.17 -4.71
CA TRP A 254 8.42 36.58 -3.95
C TRP A 254 8.23 38.08 -4.19
N ASP A 255 7.07 38.49 -4.71
CA ASP A 255 6.79 39.90 -5.05
C ASP A 255 5.89 40.62 -4.03
N GLY A 256 5.63 40.00 -2.87
CA GLY A 256 4.69 40.50 -1.86
C GLY A 256 3.27 39.93 -1.99
N THR A 257 2.92 39.33 -3.14
CA THR A 257 1.57 38.75 -3.36
C THR A 257 1.59 37.35 -3.97
N ALA A 258 2.61 37.01 -4.76
CA ALA A 258 2.73 35.74 -5.44
C ALA A 258 4.17 35.25 -5.51
N PHE A 259 4.33 33.93 -5.63
CA PHE A 259 5.56 33.34 -6.12
C PHE A 259 5.60 33.50 -7.64
N VAL A 260 6.68 34.11 -8.12
CA VAL A 260 6.93 34.35 -9.53
C VAL A 260 8.11 33.47 -9.95
N PHE A 261 7.88 32.63 -10.94
CA PHE A 261 8.89 31.77 -11.51
C PHE A 261 9.25 32.28 -12.89
N THR A 262 10.54 32.51 -13.11
CA THR A 262 11.08 32.89 -14.42
C THR A 262 12.02 31.80 -14.92
N GLY A 263 12.01 31.56 -16.22
CA GLY A 263 12.82 30.54 -16.89
C GLY A 263 13.21 30.98 -18.29
N ARG A 264 14.11 30.21 -18.93
CA ARG A 264 14.75 30.50 -20.23
C ARG A 264 13.80 30.75 -21.42
N ARG A 265 12.50 30.46 -21.29
CA ARG A 265 11.46 30.63 -22.33
C ARG A 265 10.35 31.61 -21.92
N GLU A 266 10.62 32.53 -20.99
CA GLU A 266 9.81 33.73 -20.68
C GLU A 266 8.33 33.52 -20.31
N ARG A 267 7.87 32.30 -19.98
CA ARG A 267 6.60 32.17 -19.27
C ARG A 267 6.81 32.51 -17.81
N LEU A 268 6.57 33.78 -17.49
CA LEU A 268 6.38 34.24 -16.13
C LEU A 268 5.18 33.48 -15.55
N LEU A 269 5.46 32.56 -14.65
CA LEU A 269 4.41 31.85 -13.94
C LEU A 269 4.21 32.48 -12.58
N ARG A 270 2.99 32.95 -12.34
CA ARG A 270 2.58 33.56 -11.08
C ARG A 270 1.69 32.59 -10.31
N VAL A 271 2.08 32.25 -9.09
CA VAL A 271 1.30 31.42 -8.16
C VAL A 271 0.95 32.28 -6.94
N PRO A 272 -0.33 32.67 -6.75
CA PRO A 272 -0.74 33.49 -5.61
C PRO A 272 -0.39 32.83 -4.27
N ALA A 273 0.20 33.59 -3.33
CA ALA A 273 0.59 33.05 -2.03
C ALA A 273 -0.61 32.57 -1.20
N GLU A 274 -1.80 33.15 -1.40
CA GLU A 274 -3.04 32.69 -0.76
C GLU A 274 -3.41 31.23 -1.08
N ASN A 275 -2.92 30.70 -2.21
CA ASN A 275 -3.14 29.30 -2.59
C ASN A 275 -2.07 28.36 -2.01
N VAL A 276 -1.02 28.92 -1.40
CA VAL A 276 0.14 28.18 -0.89
C VAL A 276 0.14 28.21 0.63
N ALA A 277 0.11 27.05 1.25
CA ALA A 277 0.23 26.90 2.69
C ALA A 277 1.64 26.45 3.12
N GLU A 278 2.40 25.81 2.23
CA GLU A 278 3.71 25.25 2.54
C GLU A 278 4.57 25.17 1.27
N VAL A 279 5.87 25.45 1.42
CA VAL A 279 6.85 25.26 0.35
C VAL A 279 7.80 24.14 0.73
N VAL A 280 7.94 23.15 -0.16
CA VAL A 280 8.75 21.97 0.10
C VAL A 280 9.81 21.74 -0.96
N HIS A 281 11.02 21.42 -0.53
CA HIS A 281 12.08 20.90 -1.38
C HIS A 281 12.20 19.39 -1.19
N VAL A 282 11.96 18.62 -2.25
CA VAL A 282 11.95 17.15 -2.22
C VAL A 282 13.09 16.60 -3.08
N HIS A 283 13.96 15.82 -2.45
CA HIS A 283 14.99 15.03 -3.09
C HIS A 283 14.61 13.55 -3.09
N GLU A 284 14.61 12.91 -4.25
CA GLU A 284 14.45 11.46 -4.40
C GLU A 284 15.36 10.98 -5.53
N SER A 285 16.11 9.91 -5.35
CA SER A 285 16.98 9.37 -6.40
C SER A 285 16.61 7.93 -6.75
N ASN A 286 17.03 7.48 -7.93
CA ASN A 286 17.10 6.07 -8.29
C ASN A 286 18.42 5.83 -9.04
N ARG A 287 18.72 4.55 -9.34
CA ARG A 287 19.96 4.15 -10.05
C ARG A 287 20.25 4.90 -11.36
N SER A 288 19.22 5.41 -12.02
CA SER A 288 19.32 6.05 -13.34
C SER A 288 19.19 7.57 -13.32
N MET A 289 18.61 8.15 -12.27
CA MET A 289 18.18 9.54 -12.25
C MET A 289 17.95 10.02 -10.82
N ALA A 290 18.41 11.23 -10.53
CA ALA A 290 18.03 11.93 -9.31
C ALA A 290 16.98 13.00 -9.61
N TRP A 291 16.04 13.19 -8.69
CA TRP A 291 14.93 14.12 -8.80
C TRP A 291 14.95 15.10 -7.64
N ASN A 292 15.33 16.35 -7.94
CA ASN A 292 15.15 17.49 -7.05
C ASN A 292 13.97 18.34 -7.48
N ARG A 293 12.98 18.50 -6.62
CA ARG A 293 11.77 19.25 -6.92
C ARG A 293 11.45 20.25 -5.84
N LEU A 294 11.22 21.49 -6.26
CA LEU A 294 10.52 22.48 -5.45
C LEU A 294 9.01 22.32 -5.70
N MET A 295 8.22 22.25 -4.64
CA MET A 295 6.77 22.17 -4.72
C MET A 295 6.13 23.22 -3.83
N LEU A 296 5.08 23.85 -4.35
CA LEU A 296 4.19 24.70 -3.57
C LEU A 296 2.94 23.87 -3.23
N LEU A 297 2.63 23.73 -1.95
CA LEU A 297 1.51 22.91 -1.45
C LEU A 297 0.38 23.78 -0.93
N ASP A 298 -0.86 23.32 -1.11
CA ASP A 298 -2.03 23.91 -0.45
C ASP A 298 -2.17 23.45 1.00
N SER A 299 -3.16 23.99 1.72
CA SER A 299 -3.46 23.61 3.12
C SER A 299 -3.83 22.14 3.31
N ARG A 300 -4.03 21.37 2.23
CA ARG A 300 -4.29 19.93 2.24
C ARG A 300 -3.08 19.11 1.82
N GLY A 301 -1.91 19.73 1.67
CA GLY A 301 -0.67 19.09 1.23
C GLY A 301 -0.68 18.66 -0.25
N ARG A 302 -1.55 19.26 -1.07
CA ARG A 302 -1.63 18.97 -2.52
C ARG A 302 -0.77 19.96 -3.29
N ARG A 303 -0.11 19.49 -4.35
CA ARG A 303 0.74 20.30 -5.21
C ARG A 303 -0.10 21.29 -6.00
N VAL A 304 0.09 22.56 -5.72
CA VAL A 304 -0.40 23.70 -6.50
C VAL A 304 0.54 23.95 -7.65
N ALA A 305 1.86 23.93 -7.39
CA ALA A 305 2.86 24.06 -8.42
C ALA A 305 4.06 23.12 -8.20
N THR A 306 4.80 22.78 -9.26
CA THR A 306 5.98 21.92 -9.17
C THR A 306 7.04 22.29 -10.18
N MET A 307 8.26 22.54 -9.71
CA MET A 307 9.45 22.76 -10.52
C MET A 307 10.34 21.51 -10.52
N HIS A 308 10.78 21.08 -11.70
CA HIS A 308 11.42 19.77 -11.91
C HIS A 308 12.95 19.73 -11.68
N SER A 309 13.58 20.88 -11.51
CA SER A 309 15.02 20.97 -11.22
C SER A 309 15.25 22.08 -10.20
N ALA A 310 15.38 21.68 -8.93
CA ALA A 310 15.85 22.58 -7.87
C ALA A 310 17.37 22.50 -7.65
N TYR A 311 18.10 21.82 -8.55
CA TYR A 311 19.54 21.51 -8.43
C TYR A 311 20.49 22.69 -8.26
N GLY A 312 20.01 23.93 -8.35
CA GLY A 312 20.84 25.12 -8.18
C GLY A 312 20.26 26.16 -7.22
N PHE A 313 19.23 25.81 -6.45
CA PHE A 313 18.78 26.68 -5.36
C PHE A 313 19.40 26.19 -4.06
N GLU A 314 20.19 27.03 -3.38
CA GLU A 314 20.68 26.67 -2.05
C GLU A 314 19.49 26.64 -1.07
N PRO A 315 19.34 25.60 -0.21
CA PRO A 315 18.23 25.51 0.73
C PRO A 315 18.09 26.75 1.63
N ALA A 316 19.20 27.39 2.00
CA ALA A 316 19.21 28.63 2.77
C ALA A 316 18.55 29.81 2.03
N GLU A 317 18.79 29.94 0.73
CA GLU A 317 18.19 30.99 -0.10
C GLU A 317 16.68 30.74 -0.29
N LEU A 318 16.29 29.49 -0.54
CA LEU A 318 14.87 29.11 -0.59
C LEU A 318 14.19 29.38 0.76
N CYS A 319 14.86 29.07 1.87
CA CYS A 319 14.36 29.36 3.20
C CYS A 319 14.13 30.86 3.40
N ALA A 320 15.10 31.71 3.02
CA ALA A 320 14.97 33.16 3.10
C ALA A 320 13.79 33.68 2.27
N LEU A 321 13.64 33.19 1.03
CA LEU A 321 12.54 33.57 0.14
C LEU A 321 11.16 33.15 0.70
N VAL A 322 11.05 31.94 1.24
CA VAL A 322 9.79 31.42 1.79
C VAL A 322 9.46 32.09 3.13
N THR A 323 10.47 32.41 3.93
CA THR A 323 10.33 33.21 5.15
C THR A 323 9.83 34.61 4.84
N ALA A 324 10.36 35.27 3.80
CA ALA A 324 9.85 36.56 3.33
C ALA A 324 8.39 36.48 2.85
N ALA A 325 7.96 35.35 2.30
CA ALA A 325 6.56 35.10 1.95
C ALA A 325 5.65 34.83 3.18
N GLY A 326 6.22 34.70 4.39
CA GLY A 326 5.48 34.36 5.59
C GLY A 326 4.92 32.93 5.54
N LEU A 327 5.67 31.99 4.96
CA LEU A 327 5.26 30.59 4.80
C LEU A 327 6.26 29.62 5.44
N PRO A 328 5.84 28.40 5.82
CA PRO A 328 6.74 27.35 6.28
C PRO A 328 7.55 26.77 5.11
N PHE A 329 8.85 26.56 5.35
CA PHE A 329 9.76 25.88 4.43
C PHE A 329 10.26 24.56 5.01
N ALA A 330 10.11 23.50 4.23
CA ALA A 330 10.44 22.15 4.63
C ALA A 330 11.29 21.42 3.56
N GLN A 331 12.25 20.62 4.02
CA GLN A 331 13.03 19.75 3.14
C GLN A 331 12.74 18.27 3.42
N TYR A 332 12.64 17.50 2.33
CA TYR A 332 12.40 16.06 2.34
C TYR A 332 13.46 15.31 1.56
N HIS A 333 14.22 14.45 2.25
CA HIS A 333 15.12 13.48 1.63
C HIS A 333 14.44 12.12 1.59
N LEU A 334 14.03 11.65 0.41
CA LEU A 334 13.32 10.38 0.23
C LEU A 334 14.24 9.20 -0.12
N GLY A 335 15.56 9.42 -0.10
CA GLY A 335 16.58 8.40 -0.37
C GLY A 335 16.58 7.86 -1.80
N GLU A 336 17.28 6.75 -2.00
CA GLU A 336 17.38 6.03 -3.26
C GLU A 336 16.29 4.95 -3.35
N THR A 337 15.40 5.03 -4.34
CA THR A 337 14.44 3.96 -4.64
C THR A 337 14.99 2.99 -5.69
N THR A 338 14.79 1.70 -5.44
CA THR A 338 15.07 0.62 -6.41
C THR A 338 13.96 0.46 -7.45
N THR A 339 12.83 1.14 -7.28
CA THR A 339 11.64 0.99 -8.13
C THR A 339 11.43 2.18 -9.07
N VAL A 340 10.70 1.98 -10.16
CA VAL A 340 10.28 3.06 -11.08
C VAL A 340 9.22 3.97 -10.45
N LEU A 341 8.58 3.53 -9.35
CA LEU A 341 7.51 4.27 -8.68
C LEU A 341 8.10 5.27 -7.69
N THR A 342 8.09 6.55 -8.06
CA THR A 342 8.56 7.63 -7.19
C THR A 342 7.57 7.88 -6.05
N LEU A 343 8.03 7.87 -4.79
CA LEU A 343 7.25 8.16 -3.59
C LEU A 343 6.56 9.53 -3.68
N LYS A 344 7.24 10.51 -4.28
CA LYS A 344 6.76 11.90 -4.35
C LYS A 344 5.34 12.05 -4.91
N GLY A 345 4.98 11.28 -5.94
CA GLY A 345 3.66 11.39 -6.59
C GLY A 345 2.53 10.92 -5.68
N ARG A 346 2.85 10.03 -4.75
CA ARG A 346 1.91 9.47 -3.76
C ARG A 346 1.94 10.23 -2.44
N LEU A 347 3.06 10.83 -2.06
CA LEU A 347 3.17 11.71 -0.88
C LEU A 347 2.46 13.04 -1.13
N PHE A 348 2.73 13.66 -2.28
CA PHE A 348 2.20 14.96 -2.65
C PHE A 348 1.25 14.76 -3.85
N PRO A 349 -0.07 14.61 -3.63
CA PRO A 349 -1.02 14.48 -4.74
C PRO A 349 -1.18 15.82 -5.48
N LEU A 350 -1.71 15.80 -6.70
CA LEU A 350 -1.95 17.03 -7.48
C LEU A 350 -3.20 17.77 -6.99
N ALA A 351 -3.14 19.10 -6.88
CA ALA A 351 -4.34 19.93 -6.74
C ALA A 351 -5.08 20.04 -8.09
N ARG A 352 -6.37 20.42 -8.06
CA ARG A 352 -7.08 20.83 -9.28
C ARG A 352 -6.44 22.12 -9.79
N GLY A 353 -6.09 22.18 -11.07
CA GLY A 353 -5.35 23.31 -11.64
C GLY A 353 -3.85 23.31 -11.29
N HIS A 354 -3.27 22.15 -10.93
CA HIS A 354 -1.83 22.02 -10.74
C HIS A 354 -1.06 22.60 -11.92
N VAL A 355 -0.05 23.42 -11.61
CA VAL A 355 0.82 24.01 -12.61
C VAL A 355 2.19 23.36 -12.58
N ARG A 356 2.63 22.86 -13.74
CA ARG A 356 3.99 22.39 -13.92
C ARG A 356 4.88 23.56 -14.31
N ILE A 357 5.83 23.89 -13.45
CA ILE A 357 6.86 24.88 -13.69
C ILE A 357 7.97 24.16 -14.46
N SER A 358 7.88 24.22 -15.78
CA SER A 358 8.96 23.77 -16.65
C SER A 358 10.09 24.80 -16.56
N GLY A 359 11.09 24.51 -15.73
CA GLY A 359 12.46 24.88 -16.07
C GLY A 359 12.94 23.87 -17.10
N ALA A 360 13.08 24.31 -18.35
CA ALA A 360 13.40 23.55 -19.57
C ALA A 360 12.23 22.97 -20.37
#